data_AF-A0AB39UH50-F1
#
_entry.id   AF-A0AB39UH50-F1
#
_cell.length_a   1.000
_cell.length_b   1.000
_cell.length_c   1.000
_cell.angle_alpha   90.00
_cell.angle_beta   90.00
_cell.angle_gamma   90.00
#
_symmetry.space_group_name_H-M   'P 1'
#
loop_
_entity.id
_entity.type
_entity.pdbx_description
1 polymer ?
#
loop_
_entity_poly.entity_id
_entity_poly.type
_entity_poly.pdbx_seq_one_letter_code
_entity_poly.pdbx_strand_id
1 'polypeptide(L)'
;MTEATTATTTSADGTEKDGARGKGSYINTVAALSIAPSGVGDELSQYVAQAVDVIRDSGLPNETNAMFTNIEGDLDDVLKVVRDATLKLAGQGYRTGVVLKLDIRPGFEGQIHRKAELVDEILRK
;
A
#
# COMPACT_ATOMS: atom_id res chain seq x y z
N MET A 1 9.04 -54.12 37.77
CA MET A 1 8.04 -53.04 37.89
C MET A 1 7.23 -53.05 36.61
N THR A 2 6.07 -53.68 36.66
CA THR A 2 5.13 -53.88 35.55
C THR A 2 3.79 -53.33 36.02
N GLU A 3 3.33 -52.24 35.39
CA GLU A 3 1.93 -51.86 35.40
C GLU A 3 1.54 -51.42 33.99
N ALA A 4 0.45 -51.99 33.52
CA ALA A 4 -0.24 -51.67 32.29
C ALA A 4 -1.59 -51.03 32.65
N THR A 5 -2.26 -50.46 31.63
CA THR A 5 -3.71 -50.10 31.59
C THR A 5 -3.95 -48.64 32.04
N THR A 6 -4.59 -47.72 31.32
CA THR A 6 -5.52 -47.80 30.17
C THR A 6 -5.55 -46.44 29.45
N ALA A 7 -5.87 -46.43 28.17
CA ALA A 7 -6.20 -45.25 27.39
C ALA A 7 -7.49 -44.55 27.90
N THR A 8 -7.59 -43.24 27.69
CA THR A 8 -8.88 -42.55 27.53
C THR A 8 -8.76 -41.62 26.33
N THR A 9 -9.48 -41.97 25.28
CA THR A 9 -9.76 -41.13 24.12
C THR A 9 -10.79 -40.09 24.50
N THR A 10 -10.52 -38.80 24.23
CA THR A 10 -11.56 -37.84 23.87
C THR A 10 -10.99 -36.89 22.83
N SER A 11 -11.38 -37.09 21.57
CA SER A 11 -11.39 -36.05 20.56
C SER A 11 -12.54 -35.10 20.89
N ALA A 12 -12.27 -33.81 20.92
CA ALA A 12 -13.28 -32.79 20.67
C ALA A 12 -12.63 -31.73 19.79
N ASP A 13 -13.08 -31.73 18.55
CA ASP A 13 -13.01 -30.66 17.56
C ASP A 13 -13.12 -29.29 18.23
N GLY A 14 -12.05 -28.53 18.11
CA GLY A 14 -11.97 -27.14 18.52
C GLY A 14 -11.20 -26.42 17.43
N THR A 15 -11.88 -26.11 16.33
CA THR A 15 -11.41 -25.11 15.37
C THR A 15 -10.90 -23.90 16.16
N GLU A 16 -9.59 -23.72 16.20
CA GLU A 16 -8.95 -22.49 16.62
C GLU A 16 -9.48 -21.41 15.67
N LYS A 17 -10.53 -20.71 16.11
CA LYS A 17 -10.95 -19.47 15.50
C LYS A 17 -9.79 -18.52 15.74
N ASP A 18 -8.98 -18.39 14.69
CA ASP A 18 -7.85 -17.47 14.58
C ASP A 18 -8.27 -16.12 15.17
N GLY A 19 -7.84 -15.94 16.42
CA GLY A 19 -8.32 -14.92 17.31
C GLY A 19 -7.71 -13.60 16.90
N ALA A 20 -8.54 -12.75 16.29
CA ALA A 20 -8.46 -11.30 16.46
C ALA A 20 -7.04 -10.71 16.41
N ARG A 21 -6.40 -10.72 15.23
CA ARG A 21 -5.71 -9.49 14.84
C ARG A 21 -6.81 -8.45 14.69
N GLY A 22 -6.99 -7.62 15.71
CA GLY A 22 -7.96 -6.53 15.67
C GLY A 22 -7.80 -5.81 14.34
N LYS A 23 -8.88 -5.71 13.55
CA LYS A 23 -8.89 -4.83 12.39
C LYS A 23 -8.45 -3.47 12.91
N GLY A 24 -7.20 -3.08 12.65
CA GLY A 24 -6.87 -1.66 12.59
C GLY A 24 -7.97 -1.05 11.73
N SER A 25 -8.65 -0.02 12.25
CA SER A 25 -9.70 0.66 11.49
C SER A 25 -9.13 0.90 10.10
N TYR A 26 -9.75 0.36 9.04
CA TYR A 26 -9.32 0.68 7.69
C TYR A 26 -9.37 2.21 7.56
N ILE A 27 -8.24 2.85 7.28
CA ILE A 27 -8.17 4.29 7.10
C ILE A 27 -7.81 4.56 5.65
N ASN A 28 -8.86 4.73 4.84
CA ASN A 28 -8.68 5.05 3.44
C ASN A 28 -7.79 6.28 3.27
N THR A 29 -6.78 6.11 2.44
CA THR A 29 -5.79 7.13 2.16
C THR A 29 -5.56 7.19 0.66
N VAL A 30 -5.74 8.37 0.08
CA VAL A 30 -5.25 8.66 -1.27
C VAL A 30 -3.90 9.35 -1.12
N ALA A 31 -2.86 8.74 -1.67
CA ALA A 31 -1.53 9.32 -1.70
C ALA A 31 -1.16 9.74 -3.12
N ALA A 32 -0.61 10.95 -3.27
CA ALA A 32 0.11 11.35 -4.46
C ALA A 32 1.61 11.31 -4.14
N LEU A 33 2.36 10.48 -4.86
CA LEU A 33 3.81 10.30 -4.64
C LEU A 33 4.64 10.44 -5.90
N SER A 34 5.83 11.03 -5.73
CA SER A 34 6.86 11.16 -6.77
C SER A 34 8.19 10.72 -6.17
N ILE A 35 8.84 9.74 -6.81
CA ILE A 35 10.07 9.11 -6.35
C ILE A 35 11.08 9.18 -7.48
N ALA A 36 12.22 9.81 -7.23
CA ALA A 36 13.26 9.97 -8.24
C ALA A 36 14.67 9.94 -7.62
N PRO A 37 15.66 9.37 -8.31
CA PRO A 37 17.05 9.48 -7.90
C PRO A 37 17.59 10.90 -8.23
N SER A 38 18.62 11.32 -7.49
CA SER A 38 19.38 12.54 -7.75
C SER A 38 20.78 12.20 -8.26
N GLY A 39 21.30 13.01 -9.19
CA GLY A 39 22.69 12.90 -9.66
C GLY A 39 22.96 11.80 -10.69
N VAL A 40 21.93 11.32 -11.40
CA VAL A 40 22.03 10.25 -12.41
C VAL A 40 21.82 10.73 -13.85
N GLY A 41 21.89 12.05 -14.08
CA GLY A 41 21.62 12.70 -15.37
C GLY A 41 20.22 13.31 -15.46
N ASP A 42 19.87 13.80 -16.65
CA ASP A 42 18.63 14.56 -16.89
C ASP A 42 17.43 13.66 -17.21
N GLU A 43 17.68 12.48 -17.80
CA GLU A 43 16.64 11.53 -18.18
C GLU A 43 16.39 10.52 -17.05
N LEU A 44 15.21 10.61 -16.43
CA LEU A 44 14.88 9.83 -15.24
C LEU A 44 13.91 8.67 -15.50
N SER A 45 13.37 8.55 -16.72
CA SER A 45 12.27 7.63 -17.03
C SER A 45 12.54 6.18 -16.64
N GLN A 46 13.76 5.67 -16.88
CA GLN A 46 14.15 4.29 -16.52
C GLN A 46 14.17 4.03 -15.00
N TYR A 47 14.40 5.05 -14.19
CA TYR A 47 14.41 4.94 -12.73
C TYR A 47 13.01 5.09 -12.18
N VAL A 48 12.26 6.08 -12.69
CA VAL A 48 10.85 6.28 -12.32
C VAL A 48 10.03 5.04 -12.66
N ALA A 49 10.27 4.40 -13.81
CA ALA A 49 9.61 3.15 -14.19
C ALA A 49 9.78 2.04 -13.14
N GLN A 50 10.95 1.91 -12.51
CA GLN A 50 11.19 0.89 -11.48
C GLN A 50 10.38 1.14 -10.20
N ALA A 51 10.21 2.41 -9.80
CA ALA A 51 9.38 2.75 -8.65
C ALA A 51 7.89 2.52 -8.97
N VAL A 52 7.45 2.88 -10.17
CA VAL A 52 6.07 2.67 -10.64
C VAL A 52 5.74 1.18 -10.78
N ASP A 53 6.70 0.35 -11.19
CA ASP A 53 6.56 -1.11 -11.26
C ASP A 53 6.18 -1.70 -9.89
N VAL A 54 6.92 -1.33 -8.83
CA VAL A 54 6.60 -1.73 -7.45
C VAL A 54 5.22 -1.26 -7.00
N ILE A 55 4.81 -0.05 -7.42
CA ILE A 55 3.47 0.47 -7.11
C ILE A 55 2.39 -0.39 -7.79
N ARG A 56 2.58 -0.74 -9.07
CA ARG A 56 1.61 -1.57 -9.81
C ARG A 56 1.52 -2.98 -9.26
N ASP A 57 2.65 -3.58 -8.93
CA ASP A 57 2.75 -4.91 -8.33
C ASP A 57 2.09 -5.01 -6.94
N SER A 58 1.85 -3.89 -6.27
CA SER A 58 1.16 -3.86 -4.98
C SER A 58 -0.31 -4.33 -5.06
N GLY A 59 -0.93 -4.24 -6.23
CA GLY A 59 -2.34 -4.50 -6.43
C GLY A 59 -3.28 -3.42 -5.90
N LEU A 60 -2.77 -2.34 -5.29
CA LEU A 60 -3.59 -1.20 -4.89
C LEU A 60 -4.07 -0.41 -6.12
N PRO A 61 -5.29 0.15 -6.10
CA PRO A 61 -5.72 1.13 -7.08
C PRO A 61 -4.67 2.23 -7.24
N ASN A 62 -4.23 2.46 -8.48
CA ASN A 62 -3.19 3.43 -8.77
C ASN A 62 -3.39 4.10 -10.13
N GLU A 63 -2.87 5.32 -10.27
CA GLU A 63 -2.90 6.09 -11.51
C GLU A 63 -1.61 6.91 -11.64
N THR A 64 -0.80 6.61 -12.66
CA THR A 64 0.40 7.41 -12.98
C THR A 64 0.06 8.54 -13.94
N ASN A 65 0.41 9.77 -13.57
CA ASN A 65 0.29 10.96 -14.41
C ASN A 65 1.66 11.64 -14.58
N ALA A 66 1.68 12.82 -15.20
CA ALA A 66 2.91 13.52 -15.57
C ALA A 66 3.80 13.91 -14.39
N MET A 67 3.24 14.14 -13.20
CA MET A 67 3.97 14.67 -12.05
C MET A 67 4.02 13.71 -10.86
N PHE A 68 3.01 12.84 -10.73
CA PHE A 68 2.85 11.94 -9.59
C PHE A 68 2.29 10.60 -10.05
N THR A 69 2.46 9.59 -9.20
CA THR A 69 1.56 8.44 -9.17
C THR A 69 0.61 8.61 -8.00
N ASN A 70 -0.67 8.38 -8.22
CA ASN A 70 -1.67 8.31 -7.17
C ASN A 70 -1.85 6.85 -6.76
N ILE A 71 -2.00 6.57 -5.47
CA ILE A 71 -2.33 5.26 -4.92
C ILE A 71 -3.44 5.41 -3.88
N GLU A 72 -4.34 4.44 -3.79
CA GLU A 72 -5.41 4.42 -2.79
C GLU A 72 -5.46 3.08 -2.06
N GLY A 73 -5.66 3.12 -0.74
CA GLY A 73 -5.82 1.93 0.09
C GLY A 73 -5.83 2.26 1.57
N ASP A 74 -5.60 1.25 2.40
CA ASP A 74 -5.36 1.45 3.83
C ASP A 74 -4.07 2.26 4.05
N LEU A 75 -4.05 3.11 5.08
CA LEU A 75 -2.90 3.94 5.40
C LEU A 75 -1.60 3.13 5.53
N ASP A 76 -1.63 1.98 6.21
CA ASP A 76 -0.44 1.16 6.42
C ASP A 76 0.03 0.49 5.12
N ASP A 77 -0.91 0.03 4.29
CA ASP A 77 -0.61 -0.56 2.98
C ASP A 77 -0.03 0.48 2.01
N VAL A 78 -0.62 1.68 1.97
CA VAL A 78 -0.13 2.82 1.19
C VAL A 78 1.30 3.19 1.60
N LEU A 79 1.57 3.34 2.90
CA LEU A 79 2.90 3.65 3.41
C LEU A 79 3.91 2.53 3.15
N LYS A 80 3.47 1.27 3.20
CA LYS A 80 4.28 0.10 2.80
C LYS A 80 4.69 0.18 1.33
N VAL A 81 3.78 0.48 0.43
CA VAL A 81 4.09 0.64 -1.01
C VAL A 81 5.04 1.81 -1.25
N VAL A 82 4.82 2.96 -0.61
CA VAL A 82 5.74 4.11 -0.69
C VAL A 82 7.15 3.72 -0.27
N ARG A 83 7.28 3.00 0.86
CA ARG A 83 8.57 2.52 1.37
C ARG A 83 9.23 1.58 0.36
N ASP A 84 8.51 0.57 -0.10
CA ASP A 84 9.07 -0.46 -0.98
C ASP A 84 9.51 0.14 -2.33
N ALA A 85 8.73 1.06 -2.90
CA ALA A 85 9.09 1.80 -4.12
C ALA A 85 10.30 2.73 -3.90
N THR A 86 10.42 3.34 -2.72
CA THR A 86 11.60 4.16 -2.37
C THR A 86 12.85 3.28 -2.24
N LEU A 87 12.73 2.14 -1.56
CA LEU A 87 13.83 1.20 -1.36
C LEU A 87 14.29 0.54 -2.67
N LYS A 88 13.40 0.39 -3.66
CA LYS A 88 13.78 -0.08 -4.99
C LYS A 88 14.93 0.75 -5.58
N LEU A 89 14.88 2.08 -5.43
CA LEU A 89 15.94 2.97 -5.93
C LEU A 89 17.05 3.18 -4.89
N ALA A 90 16.70 3.44 -3.63
CA ALA A 90 17.69 3.69 -2.58
C ALA A 90 18.61 2.48 -2.34
N GLY A 91 18.08 1.25 -2.45
CA GLY A 91 18.84 0.01 -2.32
C GLY A 91 19.88 -0.21 -3.43
N GLN A 92 19.79 0.53 -4.53
CA GLN A 92 20.79 0.54 -5.60
C GLN A 92 21.91 1.58 -5.37
N GLY A 93 21.86 2.32 -4.26
CA GLY A 93 22.87 3.33 -3.90
C GLY A 93 22.53 4.76 -4.34
N TYR A 94 21.35 4.98 -4.93
CA TYR A 94 20.94 6.33 -5.34
C TYR A 94 20.49 7.18 -4.16
N ARG A 95 20.93 8.45 -4.13
CA ARG A 95 20.26 9.47 -3.31
C ARG A 95 18.85 9.66 -3.86
N THR A 96 17.85 9.15 -3.15
CA THR A 96 16.46 9.09 -3.63
C THR A 96 15.62 10.17 -2.95
N GLY A 97 15.01 11.04 -3.74
CA GLY A 97 14.04 12.02 -3.28
C GLY A 97 12.63 11.44 -3.33
N VAL A 98 11.82 11.76 -2.32
CA VAL A 98 10.41 11.37 -2.24
C VAL A 98 9.59 12.61 -1.93
N VAL A 99 8.61 12.90 -2.78
CA VAL A 99 7.52 13.85 -2.48
C VAL A 99 6.29 13.01 -2.21
N LEU A 100 5.67 13.19 -1.05
CA LEU A 100 4.48 12.45 -0.64
C LEU A 100 3.44 13.42 -0.08
N LYS A 101 2.22 13.34 -0.61
CA LYS A 101 1.03 13.96 -0.03
C LYS A 101 0.02 12.88 0.28
N LEU A 102 -0.55 12.91 1.49
CA LEU A 102 -1.59 11.97 1.93
C LEU A 102 -2.88 12.74 2.20
N ASP A 103 -3.98 12.24 1.65
CA ASP A 103 -5.33 12.58 2.05
C ASP A 103 -5.93 11.41 2.80
N ILE A 104 -6.00 11.53 4.13
CA ILE A 104 -6.37 10.45 5.05
C ILE A 104 -7.81 10.70 5.51
N ARG A 105 -8.73 9.81 5.15
CA ARG A 105 -10.16 10.00 5.40
C ARG A 105 -10.88 8.69 5.70
N PRO A 106 -11.13 8.36 6.99
CA PRO A 106 -11.89 7.18 7.38
C PRO A 106 -13.31 7.17 6.78
N GLY A 107 -13.82 5.98 6.43
CA GLY A 107 -15.20 5.76 6.02
C GLY A 107 -15.52 6.08 4.54
N PHE A 108 -14.51 6.29 3.72
CA PHE A 108 -14.64 6.53 2.27
C PHE A 108 -13.76 5.55 1.49
N GLU A 109 -14.11 5.28 0.24
CA GLU A 109 -13.33 4.47 -0.70
C GLU A 109 -13.52 5.01 -2.13
N GLY A 110 -12.71 4.59 -3.09
CA GLY A 110 -12.79 5.00 -4.50
C GLY A 110 -12.58 6.51 -4.72
N GLN A 111 -11.86 7.15 -3.81
CA GLN A 111 -11.66 8.59 -3.80
C GLN A 111 -10.65 9.07 -4.85
N ILE A 112 -9.80 8.19 -5.39
CA ILE A 112 -8.82 8.50 -6.44
C ILE A 112 -9.50 9.12 -7.68
N HIS A 113 -10.70 8.65 -8.04
CA HIS A 113 -11.50 9.20 -9.14
C HIS A 113 -12.59 10.15 -8.65
N ARG A 114 -13.31 9.79 -7.56
CA ARG A 114 -14.48 10.54 -7.10
C ARG A 114 -14.18 12.01 -6.81
N LYS A 115 -12.96 12.31 -6.34
CA LYS A 115 -12.54 13.69 -6.04
C LYS A 115 -12.51 14.57 -7.29
N ALA A 116 -11.96 14.07 -8.40
CA ALA A 116 -11.90 14.83 -9.66
C ALA A 116 -13.31 14.99 -10.25
N GLU A 117 -14.10 13.91 -10.27
CA GLU A 117 -15.48 13.93 -10.76
C GLU A 117 -16.35 14.96 -10.04
N LEU A 118 -16.23 15.07 -8.71
CA LEU A 118 -16.97 16.06 -7.91
C LEU A 118 -16.65 17.50 -8.33
N VAL A 119 -15.38 17.80 -8.64
CA VAL A 119 -14.98 19.12 -9.13
C VAL A 119 -15.62 19.39 -10.48
N ASP A 120 -15.55 18.43 -11.41
CA ASP A 120 -16.14 18.58 -12.74
C ASP A 120 -17.67 18.73 -12.69
N GLU A 121 -18.35 18.01 -11.79
CA GLU A 121 -19.78 18.18 -11.52
C GLU A 121 -20.13 19.60 -11.05
N ILE A 122 -19.28 20.22 -10.24
CA ILE A 122 -19.47 21.60 -9.76
C ILE A 122 -19.23 22.59 -10.91
N LEU A 123 -18.19 22.38 -11.73
CA LEU A 123 -17.84 23.27 -12.83
C LEU A 123 -18.81 23.23 -14.01
N ARG A 124 -19.60 22.16 -14.14
CA ARG A 124 -20.66 22.03 -15.17
C ARG A 124 -21.94 22.81 -14.85
N LYS A 125 -22.04 23.45 -13.68
CA LYS A 125 -23.18 24.28 -13.27
C LYS A 125 -22.96 25.73 -13.65
#